data_AF-A0AAI9DEK5-F1
#
_entry.id   AF-A0AAI9DEK5-F1
#
_cell.length_a   1.000
_cell.length_b   1.000
_cell.length_c   1.000
_cell.angle_alpha   90.00
_cell.angle_beta   90.00
_cell.angle_gamma   90.00
#
_symmetry.space_group_name_H-M   'P 1'
#
loop_
_entity.id
_entity.type
_entity.pdbx_description
1 polymer ?
#
loop_
_entity_poly.entity_id
_entity_poly.type
_entity_poly.pdbx_seq_one_letter_code
_entity_poly.pdbx_strand_id
1 'polypeptide(L)' 'SPYYISLYNVTLNNKAMVINSENKNNMIAPFSSINFDLKTPTGAIAKWTAINDLGGYDGYSAEIQ' A
#
# COMPACT_ATOMS: atom_id res chain seq x y z
N SER A 1 11.96 -1.43 -5.86
CA SER A 1 13.20 -1.31 -5.09
C SER A 1 13.81 -2.69 -4.91
N PRO A 2 15.07 -2.82 -4.45
CA PRO A 2 15.66 -4.11 -4.08
C PRO A 2 15.23 -4.63 -2.69
N TYR A 3 14.29 -3.95 -2.02
CA TYR A 3 13.87 -4.26 -0.66
C TYR A 3 12.43 -4.77 -0.63
N TYR A 4 12.13 -5.63 0.34
CA TYR A 4 10.74 -5.94 0.70
C TYR A 4 10.09 -4.71 1.34
N ILE A 5 8.83 -4.47 1.02
CA ILE A 5 8.05 -3.39 1.62
C ILE A 5 6.89 -4.03 2.40
N SER A 6 6.96 -3.94 3.72
CA SER A 6 5.87 -4.37 4.62
C SER A 6 4.84 -3.26 4.73
N LEU A 7 3.59 -3.55 4.36
CA LEU A 7 2.49 -2.59 4.41
C LEU A 7 1.74 -2.71 5.74
N TYR A 8 1.64 -1.60 6.47
CA TYR A 8 0.80 -1.49 7.65
C TYR A 8 -0.66 -1.16 7.29
N ASN A 9 -0.84 -0.16 6.41
CA ASN A 9 -2.16 0.21 5.92
C ASN A 9 -2.10 0.73 4.48
N VAL A 10 -3.24 0.63 3.81
CA VAL A 10 -3.50 1.30 2.53
C VAL A 10 -4.92 1.85 2.58
N THR A 11 -5.10 3.09 2.17
CA THR A 11 -6.41 3.75 2.09
C THR A 11 -6.58 4.42 0.74
N LEU A 12 -7.81 4.51 0.29
CA LEU A 12 -8.20 5.17 -0.95
C LEU A 12 -9.39 6.08 -0.66
N ASN A 13 -9.22 7.40 -0.81
CA ASN A 13 -10.21 8.39 -0.37
C ASN A 13 -10.69 8.14 1.07
N ASN A 14 -9.75 7.84 1.98
CA ASN A 14 -9.99 7.49 3.39
C ASN A 14 -10.74 6.16 3.62
N LYS A 15 -11.04 5.38 2.58
CA LYS A 15 -11.55 4.01 2.73
C LYS A 15 -10.39 3.05 2.90
N ALA A 16 -10.36 2.31 4.01
CA ALA A 16 -9.34 1.31 4.26
C ALA A 16 -9.47 0.12 3.28
N MET A 17 -8.33 -0.29 2.74
CA MET A 17 -8.18 -1.51 1.97
C MET A 17 -7.90 -2.67 2.92
N VAL A 18 -8.42 -3.86 2.61
CA VAL A 18 -8.13 -5.06 3.40
C VAL A 18 -6.69 -5.50 3.09
N ILE A 19 -5.80 -5.37 4.07
CA ILE A 19 -4.41 -5.79 4.01
C ILE A 19 -4.19 -6.94 4.99
N ASN A 20 -3.88 -8.13 4.50
CA ASN A 20 -3.60 -9.29 5.34
C ASN A 20 -2.73 -10.33 4.63
N SER A 21 -2.19 -11.27 5.39
CA SER A 21 -1.34 -12.35 4.87
C SER A 21 -2.12 -13.35 4.01
N GLU A 22 -3.41 -13.53 4.27
CA GLU A 22 -4.28 -14.46 3.51
C GLU A 22 -4.41 -14.02 2.05
N ASN A 23 -4.59 -12.71 1.83
CA ASN A 23 -4.65 -12.08 0.51
C ASN A 23 -3.26 -11.82 -0.09
N LYS A 24 -2.18 -12.15 0.65
CA LYS A 24 -0.78 -11.94 0.24
C LYS A 24 -0.49 -10.51 -0.24
N ASN A 25 -1.19 -9.53 0.34
CA ASN A 25 -1.13 -8.13 -0.07
C ASN A 25 -0.56 -7.21 1.03
N ASN A 26 0.06 -7.80 2.06
CA ASN A 26 0.73 -7.10 3.16
C ASN A 26 2.24 -6.92 2.98
N MET A 27 2.83 -7.53 1.94
CA MET A 27 4.27 -7.39 1.67
C MET A 27 4.54 -7.40 0.16
N ILE A 28 5.20 -6.35 -0.33
CA ILE A 28 5.63 -6.24 -1.73
C ILE A 28 7.06 -6.77 -1.82
N ALA A 29 7.32 -7.70 -2.75
CA ALA A 29 8.65 -8.24 -2.97
C ALA A 29 9.54 -7.28 -3.80
N PRO A 30 10.88 -7.45 -3.75
CA PRO A 30 11.80 -6.69 -4.58
C PRO A 30 11.41 -6.73 -6.06
N PHE A 31 11.41 -5.57 -6.70
CA PHE A 31 11.06 -5.39 -8.11
C PHE A 31 9.70 -5.97 -8.54
N SER A 32 8.79 -6.18 -7.60
CA SER A 32 7.42 -6.63 -7.88
C SER A 32 6.40 -5.54 -7.57
N SER A 33 5.13 -5.82 -7.88
CA SER A 33 3.99 -5.00 -7.48
C SER A 33 2.87 -5.88 -6.89
N ILE A 34 1.97 -5.23 -6.16
CA ILE A 34 0.66 -5.78 -5.78
C ILE A 34 -0.38 -4.87 -6.41
N ASN A 35 -1.39 -5.46 -7.04
CA ASN A 35 -2.49 -4.73 -7.64
C ASN A 35 -3.74 -4.89 -6.78
N PHE A 36 -4.48 -3.80 -6.61
CA PHE A 36 -5.79 -3.80 -5.99
C PHE A 36 -6.82 -3.50 -7.07
N ASP A 37 -7.68 -4.45 -7.38
CA ASP A 37 -8.75 -4.27 -8.36
C ASP A 37 -9.80 -3.31 -7.81
N LEU A 38 -9.70 -2.05 -8.24
CA LEU A 38 -10.50 -0.95 -7.73
C LEU A 38 -11.18 -0.22 -8.87
N LYS A 39 -12.50 -0.08 -8.79
CA LYS A 39 -13.25 0.90 -9.59
C LYS A 39 -13.15 2.25 -8.90
N THR A 40 -12.07 2.98 -9.17
CA THR A 40 -11.83 4.30 -8.56
C THR A 40 -11.89 5.40 -9.60
N PRO A 41 -12.52 6.55 -9.31
CA PRO A 41 -12.38 7.72 -10.15
C PRO A 41 -10.93 8.24 -10.19
N THR A 42 -10.54 8.80 -11.33
CA THR A 42 -9.38 9.69 -11.45
C THR A 42 -9.46 10.81 -10.41
N GLY A 43 -8.32 11.20 -9.84
CA GLY A 43 -8.22 12.19 -8.78
C GLY A 43 -8.41 11.61 -7.37
N ALA A 44 -8.62 10.30 -7.23
CA ALA A 44 -8.65 9.67 -5.92
C ALA A 44 -7.27 9.71 -5.24
N ILE A 45 -7.26 9.94 -3.93
CA ILE A 45 -6.03 9.99 -3.14
C ILE A 45 -5.79 8.61 -2.51
N ALA A 46 -4.71 7.95 -2.95
CA ALA A 46 -4.16 6.77 -2.31
C ALA A 46 -3.19 7.20 -1.21
N LYS A 47 -3.29 6.59 -0.02
CA LYS A 47 -2.31 6.74 1.06
C LYS A 47 -1.90 5.37 1.56
N TRP A 48 -0.63 5.17 1.85
CA TRP A 48 -0.14 3.93 2.44
C TRP A 48 0.93 4.18 3.48
N THR A 49 0.99 3.31 4.48
CA THR A 49 2.01 3.31 5.51
C THR A 49 2.83 2.04 5.40
N ALA A 50 4.15 2.18 5.31
CA ALA A 50 5.10 1.06 5.37
C ALA A 50 5.68 0.93 6.78
N ILE A 51 6.05 -0.29 7.16
CA ILE A 51 6.84 -0.58 8.37
C ILE A 51 8.31 -0.57 7.96
N ASN A 52 9.11 0.28 8.59
CA ASN A 52 10.54 0.36 8.33
C ASN A 52 11.35 -0.62 9.18
N ASP A 53 12.66 -0.72 8.93
CA ASP A 53 13.55 -1.70 9.56
C ASP A 53 13.67 -1.53 11.09
N LEU A 54 13.31 -0.36 11.63
CA LEU A 54 13.28 -0.08 13.06
C LEU A 54 11.93 -0.41 13.71
N GLY A 55 10.98 -0.95 12.95
CA GLY A 55 9.60 -1.17 13.37
C GLY A 55 8.75 0.10 13.42
N GLY A 56 9.27 1.23 12.91
CA GLY A 56 8.56 2.48 12.78
C GLY A 56 7.68 2.54 11.53
N TYR A 57 6.96 3.65 11.36
CA TYR A 57 5.99 3.85 10.29
C TYR A 57 6.39 5.00 9.37
N ASP A 58 6.46 4.72 8.06
CA ASP A 58 6.67 5.74 7.04
C ASP A 58 5.41 5.88 6.18
N GLY A 59 4.84 7.09 6.12
CA GLY A 59 3.60 7.39 5.41
C GLY A 59 3.84 8.03 4.04
N TYR A 60 3.05 7.63 3.06
CA TYR A 60 3.15 8.08 1.68
C TYR A 60 1.74 8.35 1.10
N SER A 61 1.68 9.17 0.05
CA SER A 61 0.45 9.46 -0.67
C SER A 61 0.68 9.77 -2.14
N ALA A 62 -0.29 9.41 -2.98
CA ALA A 62 -0.32 9.76 -4.40
C ALA A 62 -1.76 9.97 -4.88
N GLU A 63 -1.91 10.81 -5.90
CA GLU A 63 -3.17 10.96 -6.64
C GLU A 63 -3.20 9.95 -7.80
N ILE A 64 -4.33 9.26 -7.96
CA ILE A 64 -4.56 8.31 -9.06
C ILE A 64 -4.95 9.10 -10.32
N GLN A 65 -4.20 8.88 -11.41
CA GLN A 65 -4.44 9.49 -12.72
C GLN A 65 -5.46 8.67 -13.53
#